data_AF-A0A562QT81-F1
#
_entry.id   AF-A0A562QT81-F1
#
_cell.length_a   1.000
_cell.length_b   1.000
_cell.length_c   1.000
_cell.angle_alpha   90.00
_cell.angle_beta   90.00
_cell.angle_gamma   90.00
#
_symmetry.space_group_name_H-M   'P 1'
#
loop_
_entity.id
_entity.type
_entity.pdbx_description
1 polymer ?
#
loop_
_entity_poly.entity_id
_entity_poly.type
_entity_poly.pdbx_seq_one_letter_code
_entity_poly.pdbx_strand_id
1 'polypeptide(L)' 'MMDIALALVIPFLLMIVVTRVTFSLIGACIVTWMVAFFVLGIHEQSWMVGVVALLSFAGGLVVARKRLQRKPGM' A
#
# COMPACT_ATOMS: atom_id res chain seq x y z
N MET A 1 -19.51 2.68 2.06
CA MET A 1 -18.66 3.80 2.55
C MET A 1 -17.47 3.31 3.35
N MET A 2 -17.66 2.31 4.22
CA MET A 2 -16.58 1.64 4.94
C MET A 2 -15.52 1.03 3.99
N ASP A 3 -15.93 0.44 2.87
CA ASP A 3 -15.01 -0.20 1.91
C ASP A 3 -14.07 0.80 1.23
N ILE A 4 -14.55 2.01 0.95
CA ILE A 4 -13.75 3.11 0.37
C ILE A 4 -12.71 3.59 1.37
N ALA A 5 -13.10 3.72 2.65
CA ALA A 5 -12.18 4.11 3.71
C ALA A 5 -11.10 3.03 3.94
N LEU A 6 -11.47 1.75 3.92
CA LEU A 6 -10.52 0.64 4.05
C LEU A 6 -9.56 0.56 2.84
N ALA A 7 -10.07 0.74 1.62
CA ALA A 7 -9.26 0.79 0.41
C ALA A 7 -8.29 1.98 0.38
N LEU A 8 -8.60 3.07 1.07
CA LEU A 8 -7.69 4.21 1.21
C LEU A 8 -6.65 3.99 2.31
N VAL A 9 -7.04 3.44 3.46
CA VAL A 9 -6.15 3.37 4.63
C VAL A 9 -5.22 2.16 4.59
N ILE A 10 -5.72 1.00 4.15
CA ILE A 10 -4.98 -0.27 4.25
C ILE A 10 -3.75 -0.30 3.34
N PRO A 11 -3.82 0.03 2.03
CA PRO A 11 -2.65 -0.02 1.15
C PRO A 11 -1.56 0.97 1.58
N PHE A 12 -1.96 2.15 2.06
CA PHE A 12 -1.04 3.15 2.59
C PHE A 12 -0.28 2.65 3.82
N LEU A 13 -1.01 2.11 4.81
CA LEU A 13 -0.40 1.58 6.03
C LEU A 13 0.49 0.38 5.75
N LEU A 14 0.04 -0.56 4.92
CA LEU A 14 0.83 -1.72 4.50
C LEU A 14 2.14 -1.29 3.86
N MET A 15 2.09 -0.36 2.92
CA MET A 15 3.29 0.11 2.25
C MET A 15 4.30 0.65 3.26
N ILE A 16 3.85 1.44 4.24
CA ILE A 16 4.75 2.00 5.27
C ILE A 16 5.30 0.90 6.18
N VAL A 17 4.44 0.06 6.75
CA VAL A 17 4.85 -0.98 7.71
C VAL A 17 5.76 -2.00 7.05
N VAL A 18 5.38 -2.52 5.88
CA VAL A 18 6.17 -3.52 5.17
C VAL A 18 7.49 -2.94 4.70
N THR A 19 7.53 -1.69 4.23
CA THR A 19 8.81 -1.03 3.87
C THR A 19 9.74 -0.94 5.07
N ARG A 20 9.21 -0.76 6.29
CA ARG A 20 10.01 -0.70 7.52
C ARG A 20 10.53 -2.07 7.95
N VAL A 21 9.76 -3.14 7.73
CA VAL A 21 10.17 -4.50 8.10
C VAL A 21 11.13 -5.11 7.09
N THR A 22 10.85 -4.94 5.80
CA THR A 22 11.63 -5.56 4.71
C THR A 22 12.83 -4.75 4.29
N PHE A 23 12.89 -3.47 4.68
CA PHE A 23 13.87 -2.48 4.18
C PHE A 23 13.98 -2.42 2.65
N SER A 24 12.95 -2.90 1.94
CA SER A 24 12.92 -3.01 0.49
C SER A 24 11.64 -2.39 -0.03
N LEU A 25 11.78 -1.35 -0.84
CA LEU A 25 10.64 -0.73 -1.50
C LEU A 25 9.95 -1.75 -2.43
N ILE A 26 10.72 -2.57 -3.13
CA ILE A 26 10.22 -3.57 -4.06
C ILE A 26 9.44 -4.66 -3.31
N GLY A 27 10.00 -5.16 -2.20
CA GLY A 27 9.31 -6.13 -1.34
C GLY A 27 8.00 -5.57 -0.79
N ALA A 28 8.01 -4.32 -0.32
CA ALA A 28 6.81 -3.65 0.16
C ALA A 28 5.74 -3.45 -0.93
N CYS A 29 6.14 -3.13 -2.16
CA CYS A 29 5.21 -3.06 -3.28
C CYS A 29 4.54 -4.40 -3.53
N ILE A 30 5.32 -5.48 -3.62
CA ILE A 30 4.82 -6.83 -3.91
C ILE A 30 3.83 -7.28 -2.83
N VAL A 31 4.19 -7.13 -1.55
CA VAL A 31 3.31 -7.51 -0.44
C VAL A 31 2.04 -6.67 -0.41
N THR A 32 2.15 -5.35 -0.61
CA THR A 32 0.98 -4.46 -0.60
C THR A 32 0.00 -4.84 -1.72
N TRP A 33 0.52 -5.14 -2.92
CA TRP A 33 -0.31 -5.63 -4.03
C TRP A 33 -0.89 -7.02 -3.78
N MET A 34 -0.11 -7.95 -3.21
CA MET A 34 -0.63 -9.26 -2.81
C MET A 34 -1.80 -9.12 -1.85
N VAL A 35 -1.67 -8.31 -0.80
CA VAL A 35 -2.75 -8.12 0.18
C VAL A 35 -3.95 -7.41 -0.45
N ALA A 36 -3.71 -6.41 -1.30
CA ALA A 36 -4.76 -5.71 -2.03
C ALA A 36 -5.57 -6.63 -2.96
N PHE A 37 -4.93 -7.55 -3.66
CA PHE A 37 -5.62 -8.48 -4.57
C PHE A 37 -6.25 -9.66 -3.85
N PHE A 38 -5.53 -10.32 -2.95
CA PHE A 38 -5.94 -11.59 -2.36
C PHE A 38 -6.71 -11.46 -1.03
N VAL A 39 -6.42 -10.43 -0.22
CA VAL A 39 -7.09 -10.25 1.08
C VAL A 39 -8.27 -9.30 0.97
N LEU A 40 -8.08 -8.17 0.28
CA LEU A 40 -9.13 -7.16 0.12
C LEU A 40 -10.04 -7.42 -1.09
N GLY A 41 -9.67 -8.31 -1.99
CA GLY A 41 -10.47 -8.66 -3.16
C GLY A 41 -10.79 -7.44 -4.03
N ILE A 42 -9.87 -6.47 -4.15
CA ILE A 42 -10.15 -5.20 -4.84
C ILE A 42 -10.58 -5.41 -6.30
N HIS A 43 -10.16 -6.52 -6.91
CA HIS A 43 -10.54 -6.90 -8.27
C HIS A 43 -12.02 -7.31 -8.40
N GLU A 44 -12.68 -7.73 -7.32
CA GLU A 44 -14.11 -8.05 -7.29
C GLU A 44 -14.97 -6.83 -6.91
N GLN A 45 -14.35 -5.76 -6.43
CA GLN A 45 -15.03 -4.53 -6.04
C GLN A 45 -15.23 -3.57 -7.22
N SER A 46 -16.07 -2.55 -7.01
CA SER A 46 -16.29 -1.49 -8.01
C SER A 46 -14.99 -0.80 -8.41
N TRP A 47 -14.87 -0.43 -9.69
CA TRP A 47 -13.69 0.23 -10.26
C TRP A 47 -13.25 1.47 -9.47
N MET A 48 -14.18 2.18 -8.83
CA MET A 48 -13.89 3.33 -7.97
C MET A 48 -12.99 2.95 -6.78
N VAL A 49 -13.19 1.77 -6.18
CA VAL A 49 -12.38 1.26 -5.08
C VAL A 49 -10.95 0.97 -5.56
N GLY A 50 -10.81 0.39 -6.75
CA GLY A 50 -9.52 0.16 -7.39
C GLY A 50 -8.73 1.46 -7.58
N VAL A 51 -9.37 2.51 -8.09
CA VAL A 51 -8.73 3.83 -8.28
C VAL A 51 -8.31 4.44 -6.94
N VAL A 52 -9.17 4.37 -5.92
CA VAL A 52 -8.86 4.89 -4.57
C VAL A 52 -7.68 4.14 -3.95
N ALA A 53 -7.65 2.82 -4.08
CA ALA A 53 -6.54 1.99 -3.60
C ALA A 53 -5.23 2.32 -4.34
N LEU A 54 -5.29 2.61 -5.63
CA LEU A 54 -4.13 2.99 -6.44
C LEU A 54 -3.56 4.35 -6.01
N LEU A 55 -4.42 5.33 -5.75
CA LEU A 55 -4.03 6.64 -5.23
C LEU A 55 -3.42 6.54 -3.83
N SER A 56 -4.03 5.72 -2.97
CA SER A 56 -3.49 5.41 -1.64
C SER A 56 -2.12 4.76 -1.71
N PHE A 57 -1.97 3.75 -2.57
CA PHE A 57 -0.69 3.07 -2.82
C PHE A 57 0.39 4.06 -3.29
N ALA A 58 0.06 4.93 -4.25
CA ALA A 58 0.97 5.95 -4.74
C ALA A 58 1.42 6.90 -3.61
N GLY A 59 0.49 7.36 -2.76
CA GLY A 59 0.80 8.16 -1.58
C GLY A 59 1.72 7.43 -0.61
N GLY A 60 1.42 6.16 -0.32
CA GLY A 60 2.22 5.30 0.56
C GLY A 60 3.62 5.07 0.01
N LEU A 61 3.74 4.87 -1.30
CA LEU A 61 5.01 4.64 -1.99
C LEU A 61 5.91 5.87 -1.96
N VAL A 62 5.37 7.07 -2.16
CA VAL A 62 6.13 8.32 -2.04
C VAL A 62 6.65 8.51 -0.61
N VAL A 63 5.80 8.27 0.40
CA VAL A 63 6.19 8.37 1.81
C VAL A 63 7.24 7.32 2.17
N ALA A 64 7.01 6.06 1.79
CA ALA A 64 7.90 4.94 2.02
C ALA A 64 9.28 5.18 1.38
N ARG A 65 9.31 5.63 0.11
CA ARG A 65 10.55 5.98 -0.60
C ARG A 65 11.31 7.09 0.10
N LYS A 66 10.63 8.18 0.50
CA LYS A 66 11.25 9.27 1.26
C LYS A 66 11.81 8.78 2.61
N ARG A 67 11.12 7.87 3.30
CA ARG A 67 11.61 7.31 4.57
C ARG A 67 12.80 6.39 4.39
N LEU A 68 12.77 5.50 3.39
CA LEU A 68 13.87 4.58 3.11
C LEU A 68 15.16 5.33 2.73
N GLN A 69 15.04 6.41 1.96
CA GLN A 69 16.20 7.26 1.61
C GLN A 69 16.79 8.01 2.81
N ARG A 70 15.97 8.34 3.82
CA ARG A 70 16.43 9.02 5.04
C ARG A 70 17.03 8.06 6.07
N LYS A 71 16.61 6.79 6.08
CA LYS A 71 17.09 5.74 6.99
C LYS A 71 17.09 4.37 6.30
N PRO A 72 18.06 4.09 5.41
CA PRO A 72 18.19 2.76 4.83
C PRO A 72 18.65 1.79 5.93
N GLY A 73 17.77 0.87 6.35
CA GLY A 73 18.11 -0.20 7.30
C GLY A 73 17.81 0.03 8.79
N MET A 74 16.99 1.03 9.17
CA MET A 74 16.55 1.26 10.56
C MET A 74 15.03 1.42 10.73
#